data_AF-A0A653CW88-F1
#
_entry.id   AF-A0A653CW88-F1
#
_cell.length_a   1.000
_cell.length_b   1.000
_cell.length_c   1.000
_cell.angle_alpha   90.00
_cell.angle_beta   90.00
_cell.angle_gamma   90.00
#
_symmetry.space_group_name_H-M   'P 1'
#
loop_
_entity.id
_entity.type
_entity.pdbx_description
1 polymer ?
#
loop_
_entity_poly.entity_id
_entity_poly.type
_entity_poly.pdbx_seq_one_letter_code
_entity_poly.pdbx_strand_id
1 'polypeptide(L)'
;MIVYIVFHLSVVLSAYGLTVNFQNDVVREIRLRTTSGRIITFLDSGILISTSLIIVVILITNFRHLSRYLKLLSEVDEILKYTSKRNSDTIILTGILLFTGFTFMADICIWSSLLQKHQIMSYALHQLPIYSMYYIHLLVILNFHFLVKLLISRVAFLSGLLQDPCRIRVYNFSVLTECIIGDQLQNFSDSQVIDDMVHLYDLMYEASLSLNNYYGIILLFALVGCLLHLLVTPFDLVLEIFHKHYSFIFLQTIWMFGHVLKLFLIVNPCEEISQEVENLSAMLIRRSWTDRRFDMNQLEIITMQIFHCRIRFTAAGLTEINRRIVTSIAAGVTTYLIILIQFNTTER
;
A
#
# COMPACT_ATOMS: atom_id res chain seq x y z
N MET A 1 11.93 14.12 -17.65
CA MET A 1 12.18 15.56 -17.44
C MET A 1 10.89 16.36 -17.19
N ILE A 2 9.87 16.29 -18.05
CA ILE A 2 8.62 17.07 -17.88
C ILE A 2 7.87 16.71 -16.58
N VAL A 3 7.70 15.41 -16.29
CA VAL A 3 7.03 14.94 -15.05
C VAL A 3 7.72 15.46 -13.79
N TYR A 4 9.07 15.55 -13.80
CA TYR A 4 9.86 16.08 -12.69
C TYR A 4 9.58 17.57 -12.45
N ILE A 5 9.56 18.36 -13.53
CA ILE A 5 9.29 19.80 -13.45
C ILE A 5 7.87 20.03 -12.91
N VAL A 6 6.88 19.29 -13.43
CA VAL A 6 5.48 19.40 -12.98
C VAL A 6 5.35 19.06 -11.49
N PHE A 7 6.03 18.01 -11.03
CA PHE A 7 5.94 17.61 -9.63
C PHE A 7 6.63 18.59 -8.68
N HIS A 8 7.86 19.02 -9.01
CA HIS A 8 8.55 20.04 -8.22
C HIS A 8 7.78 21.36 -8.17
N LEU A 9 7.23 21.78 -9.31
CA LEU A 9 6.35 22.94 -9.38
C LEU A 9 5.14 22.75 -8.45
N SER A 10 4.52 21.57 -8.46
CA SER A 10 3.40 21.27 -7.58
C SER A 10 3.79 21.35 -6.10
N VAL A 11 4.98 20.87 -5.71
CA VAL A 11 5.48 20.99 -4.32
C VAL A 11 5.70 22.44 -3.92
N VAL A 12 6.30 23.24 -4.81
CA VAL A 12 6.53 24.67 -4.58
C VAL A 12 5.19 25.41 -4.46
N LEU A 13 4.22 25.09 -5.32
CA LEU A 13 2.88 25.64 -5.25
C LEU A 13 2.14 25.23 -3.97
N SER A 14 2.31 24.01 -3.47
CA SER A 14 1.76 23.58 -2.18
C SER A 14 2.37 24.38 -1.02
N ALA A 15 3.69 24.56 -1.01
CA ALA A 15 4.36 25.35 0.02
C ALA A 15 3.91 26.83 -0.01
N TYR A 16 3.85 27.43 -1.21
CA TYR A 16 3.35 28.78 -1.40
C TYR A 16 1.88 28.91 -0.96
N GLY A 17 1.01 28.01 -1.41
CA GLY A 17 -0.40 28.01 -1.07
C GLY A 17 -0.64 27.90 0.44
N LEU A 18 0.14 27.08 1.13
CA LEU A 18 0.11 26.98 2.58
C LEU A 18 0.48 28.29 3.27
N THR A 19 1.56 28.96 2.80
CA THR A 19 1.97 30.25 3.38
C THR A 19 0.92 31.33 3.21
N VAL A 20 0.25 31.38 2.05
CA VAL A 20 -0.86 32.32 1.79
C VAL A 20 -2.06 31.99 2.67
N ASN A 21 -2.44 30.72 2.80
CA ASN A 21 -3.57 30.31 3.62
C ASN A 21 -3.34 30.60 5.12
N PHE A 22 -2.12 30.50 5.63
CA PHE A 22 -1.78 30.87 7.02
C PHE A 22 -1.73 32.37 7.29
N GLN A 23 -1.70 33.19 6.24
CA GLN A 23 -1.87 34.64 6.38
C GLN A 23 -3.33 35.04 6.55
N ASN A 24 -4.29 34.17 6.23
CA ASN A 24 -5.70 34.45 6.45
C ASN A 24 -6.04 34.47 7.95
N ASP A 25 -6.68 35.54 8.41
CA ASP A 25 -7.00 35.75 9.82
C ASP A 25 -7.86 34.63 10.41
N VAL A 26 -8.86 34.14 9.66
CA VAL A 26 -9.75 33.05 10.10
C VAL A 26 -8.98 31.75 10.27
N VAL A 27 -8.10 31.43 9.31
CA VAL A 27 -7.26 30.22 9.38
C VAL A 27 -6.27 30.33 10.54
N ARG A 28 -5.69 31.52 10.74
CA ARG A 28 -4.75 31.78 11.83
C ARG A 28 -5.42 31.66 13.20
N GLU A 29 -6.63 32.19 13.35
CA GLU A 29 -7.39 32.14 14.60
C GLU A 29 -7.88 30.72 14.96
N ILE A 30 -8.14 29.88 13.96
CA ILE A 30 -8.61 28.51 14.19
C ILE A 30 -7.42 27.55 14.35
N ARG A 31 -6.48 27.50 13.39
CA ARG A 31 -5.38 26.52 13.37
C ARG A 31 -4.13 26.94 14.13
N LEU A 32 -3.81 28.24 14.13
CA LEU A 32 -2.52 28.75 14.61
C LEU A 32 -2.64 29.54 15.93
N ARG A 33 -3.79 29.43 16.62
CA ARG A 33 -4.05 30.13 17.88
C ARG A 33 -3.12 29.67 19.00
N THR A 34 -2.96 28.36 19.14
CA THR A 34 -2.14 27.76 20.21
C THR A 34 -0.76 27.38 19.67
N THR A 35 0.25 27.37 20.54
CA THR A 35 1.60 26.90 20.19
C THR A 35 1.56 25.45 19.69
N SER A 36 0.77 24.60 20.34
CA SER A 36 0.55 23.21 19.93
C SER A 36 -0.07 23.12 18.53
N GLY A 37 -1.13 23.89 18.25
CA GLY A 37 -1.77 23.93 16.93
C GLY A 37 -0.82 24.36 15.81
N ARG A 38 0.09 25.31 16.09
CA ARG A 38 1.15 25.70 15.13
C ARG A 38 2.10 24.54 14.85
N ILE A 39 2.67 23.94 15.89
CA ILE A 39 3.63 22.84 15.75
C ILE A 39 3.00 21.68 14.97
N ILE A 40 1.77 21.33 15.33
CA ILE A 40 1.00 20.26 14.70
C ILE A 40 0.77 20.56 13.22
N THR A 41 0.29 21.76 12.90
CA THR A 41 0.02 22.17 11.51
C THR A 41 1.30 22.18 10.66
N PHE A 42 2.43 22.61 11.23
CA PHE A 42 3.74 22.56 10.56
C PHE A 42 4.24 21.14 10.37
N LEU A 43 4.04 20.25 11.33
CA LEU A 43 4.41 18.83 11.20
C LEU A 43 3.57 18.15 10.12
N ASP A 44 2.25 18.37 10.12
CA ASP A 44 1.31 17.82 9.13
C ASP A 44 1.67 18.23 7.69
N SER A 45 1.91 19.52 7.50
CA SER A 45 2.26 20.04 6.17
C SER A 45 3.70 19.69 5.77
N GLY A 46 4.63 19.74 6.73
CA GLY A 46 6.04 19.45 6.53
C GLY A 46 6.27 17.99 6.15
N ILE A 47 5.57 17.06 6.80
CA ILE A 47 5.70 15.64 6.45
C ILE A 47 5.20 15.41 5.02
N LEU A 48 4.01 15.92 4.66
CA LEU A 48 3.45 15.76 3.32
C LEU A 48 4.40 16.27 2.23
N ILE A 49 4.97 17.47 2.43
CA ILE A 49 5.90 18.08 1.48
C ILE A 49 7.19 17.24 1.37
N SER A 50 7.76 16.83 2.51
CA SER A 50 8.99 16.04 2.54
C SER A 50 8.81 14.67 1.90
N THR A 51 7.72 13.97 2.19
CA THR A 51 7.43 12.65 1.62
C THR A 51 7.11 12.72 0.13
N SER A 52 6.44 13.79 -0.32
CA SER A 52 6.24 14.07 -1.74
C SER A 52 7.55 14.15 -2.52
N LEU A 53 8.54 14.89 -2.00
CA LEU A 53 9.84 15.03 -2.65
C LEU A 53 10.58 13.68 -2.72
N ILE A 54 10.56 12.93 -1.62
CA ILE A 54 11.22 11.63 -1.51
C ILE A 54 10.60 10.62 -2.48
N ILE A 55 9.27 10.57 -2.58
CA ILE A 55 8.55 9.65 -3.47
C ILE A 55 8.98 9.85 -4.92
N VAL A 56 9.08 11.09 -5.41
CA VAL A 56 9.46 11.34 -6.81
C VAL A 56 10.84 10.84 -7.13
N VAL A 57 11.80 11.12 -6.24
CA VAL A 57 13.17 10.66 -6.40
C VAL A 57 13.19 9.14 -6.50
N ILE A 58 12.52 8.44 -5.57
CA ILE A 58 12.52 6.98 -5.52
C ILE A 58 11.82 6.35 -6.73
N LEU A 59 10.65 6.84 -7.13
CA LEU A 59 9.90 6.30 -8.28
C LEU A 59 10.75 6.30 -9.55
N ILE A 60 11.61 7.30 -9.70
CA ILE A 60 12.51 7.41 -10.86
C ILE A 60 13.75 6.54 -10.67
N THR A 61 14.48 6.69 -9.56
CA THR A 61 15.75 5.99 -9.35
C THR A 61 15.56 4.47 -9.33
N ASN A 62 14.43 4.01 -8.80
CA ASN A 62 14.17 2.60 -8.61
C ASN A 62 13.33 2.01 -9.74
N PHE A 63 12.99 2.76 -10.79
CA PHE A 63 12.12 2.29 -11.90
C PHE A 63 12.60 0.98 -12.54
N ARG A 64 13.92 0.74 -12.56
CA ARG A 64 14.51 -0.54 -13.00
C ARG A 64 13.94 -1.76 -12.27
N HIS A 65 13.64 -1.62 -10.98
CA HIS A 65 13.10 -2.68 -10.14
C HIS A 65 11.63 -2.96 -10.48
N LEU A 66 10.85 -1.92 -10.77
CA LEU A 66 9.48 -2.07 -11.28
C LEU A 66 9.47 -2.75 -12.66
N SER A 67 10.39 -2.36 -13.55
CA SER A 67 10.52 -3.02 -14.86
C SER A 67 10.91 -4.50 -14.72
N ARG A 68 11.85 -4.84 -13.83
CA ARG A 68 12.20 -6.23 -13.53
C ARG A 68 11.01 -7.01 -12.97
N TYR A 69 10.26 -6.43 -12.02
CA TYR A 69 9.05 -7.03 -11.47
C TYR A 69 8.04 -7.42 -12.57
N LEU A 70 7.74 -6.48 -13.47
CA LEU A 70 6.77 -6.73 -14.55
C LEU A 70 7.25 -7.81 -15.54
N LYS A 71 8.56 -7.86 -15.83
CA LYS A 71 9.14 -8.91 -16.68
C LYS A 71 9.02 -10.29 -16.03
N LEU A 72 9.42 -10.41 -14.78
CA LEU A 72 9.30 -11.67 -14.01
C LEU A 72 7.85 -12.13 -13.92
N LEU A 73 6.91 -11.21 -13.70
CA LEU A 73 5.49 -11.56 -13.65
C LEU A 73 4.95 -11.99 -15.02
N SER A 74 5.44 -11.38 -16.11
CA SER A 74 5.08 -11.78 -17.47
C SER A 74 5.59 -13.19 -17.81
N GLU A 75 6.80 -13.52 -17.36
CA GLU A 75 7.38 -14.87 -17.53
C GLU A 75 6.58 -15.91 -16.74
N VAL A 76 6.20 -15.59 -15.50
CA VAL A 76 5.28 -16.43 -14.70
C VAL A 76 3.94 -16.60 -15.40
N ASP A 77 3.36 -15.54 -15.96
CA ASP A 77 2.08 -15.58 -16.66
C ASP A 77 2.15 -16.42 -17.95
N GLU A 78 3.29 -16.40 -18.66
CA GLU A 78 3.56 -17.23 -19.84
C GLU A 78 3.63 -18.71 -19.48
N ILE A 79 4.37 -19.06 -18.42
CA ILE A 79 4.50 -20.44 -17.93
C ILE A 79 3.16 -20.96 -17.39
N LEU A 80 2.45 -20.15 -16.60
CA LEU A 80 1.17 -20.54 -15.99
C LEU A 80 -0.01 -20.49 -16.97
N LYS A 81 0.16 -19.90 -18.16
CA LYS A 81 -0.95 -19.50 -19.06
C LYS A 81 -2.07 -18.79 -18.30
N TYR A 82 -1.67 -17.94 -17.35
CA TYR A 82 -2.60 -17.30 -16.42
C TYR A 82 -3.44 -16.26 -17.16
N THR A 83 -4.76 -16.40 -17.08
CA THR A 83 -5.70 -15.40 -17.60
C THR A 83 -6.27 -14.59 -16.45
N SER A 84 -6.01 -13.30 -16.46
CA SER A 84 -6.45 -12.37 -15.42
C SER A 84 -7.95 -12.46 -15.18
N LYS A 85 -8.35 -12.85 -13.97
CA LYS A 85 -9.74 -12.75 -13.55
C LYS A 85 -10.06 -11.31 -13.14
N ARG A 86 -11.25 -10.82 -13.47
CA ARG A 86 -11.71 -9.49 -13.04
C ARG A 86 -11.68 -9.42 -11.51
N ASN A 87 -10.83 -8.54 -10.98
CA ASN A 87 -10.58 -8.45 -9.55
C ASN A 87 -11.64 -7.55 -8.87
N SER A 88 -12.38 -8.10 -7.89
CA SER A 88 -13.35 -7.37 -7.05
C SER A 88 -12.71 -6.18 -6.32
N ASP A 89 -11.40 -6.25 -6.05
CA ASP A 89 -10.68 -5.20 -5.34
C ASP A 89 -10.67 -3.88 -6.10
N THR A 90 -10.81 -3.89 -7.43
CA THR A 90 -10.90 -2.66 -8.24
C THR A 90 -12.06 -1.76 -7.81
N ILE A 91 -13.18 -2.34 -7.37
CA ILE A 91 -14.33 -1.59 -6.87
C ILE A 91 -13.99 -0.92 -5.53
N ILE A 92 -13.32 -1.64 -4.63
CA ILE A 92 -12.90 -1.12 -3.32
C ILE A 92 -11.90 0.04 -3.51
N LEU A 93 -10.89 -0.14 -4.37
CA LEU A 93 -9.90 0.89 -4.67
C LEU A 93 -10.54 2.15 -5.28
N THR A 94 -11.53 1.97 -6.17
CA THR A 94 -12.31 3.08 -6.73
C THR A 94 -13.11 3.80 -5.66
N GLY A 95 -13.74 3.04 -4.74
CA GLY A 95 -14.46 3.60 -3.60
C GLY A 95 -13.59 4.48 -2.71
N ILE A 96 -12.33 4.09 -2.47
CA ILE A 96 -11.38 4.87 -1.68
C ILE A 96 -10.99 6.18 -2.37
N LEU A 97 -10.81 6.17 -3.70
CA LEU A 97 -10.56 7.38 -4.47
C LEU A 97 -11.74 8.36 -4.39
N LEU A 98 -12.97 7.86 -4.48
CA LEU A 98 -14.18 8.66 -4.35
C LEU A 98 -14.34 9.21 -2.92
N PHE A 99 -14.09 8.39 -1.90
CA PHE A 99 -14.11 8.81 -0.50
C PHE A 99 -13.08 9.93 -0.23
N THR A 100 -11.89 9.82 -0.81
CA THR A 100 -10.85 10.85 -0.67
C THR A 100 -11.25 12.15 -1.37
N GLY A 101 -11.84 12.07 -2.58
CA GLY A 101 -12.41 13.22 -3.26
C GLY A 101 -13.52 13.90 -2.45
N PHE A 102 -14.42 13.11 -1.85
CA PHE A 102 -15.44 13.61 -0.94
C PHE A 102 -14.85 14.32 0.28
N THR A 103 -13.79 13.77 0.88
CA THR A 103 -13.08 14.38 2.02
C THR A 103 -12.56 15.77 1.66
N PHE A 104 -11.92 15.92 0.49
CA PHE A 104 -11.42 17.22 0.04
C PHE A 104 -12.53 18.21 -0.26
N MET A 105 -13.63 17.74 -0.86
CA MET A 105 -14.79 18.60 -1.10
C MET A 105 -15.42 19.07 0.22
N ALA A 106 -15.58 18.18 1.20
CA ALA A 106 -16.09 18.52 2.52
C ALA A 106 -15.20 19.56 3.21
N ASP A 107 -13.87 19.40 3.15
CA ASP A 107 -12.92 20.35 3.70
C ASP A 107 -13.06 21.74 3.05
N ILE A 108 -13.02 21.81 1.72
CA ILE A 108 -13.17 23.07 0.98
C ILE A 108 -14.50 23.73 1.32
N CYS A 109 -15.60 22.99 1.36
CA CYS A 109 -16.92 23.51 1.68
C CYS A 109 -16.98 24.10 3.10
N ILE A 110 -16.45 23.39 4.10
CA ILE A 110 -16.45 23.84 5.49
C ILE A 110 -15.62 25.12 5.64
N TRP A 111 -14.38 25.13 5.13
CA TRP A 111 -13.54 26.33 5.20
C TRP A 111 -14.10 27.51 4.40
N SER A 112 -14.66 27.26 3.22
CA SER A 112 -15.28 28.32 2.40
C SER A 112 -16.49 28.95 3.06
N SER A 113 -17.22 28.19 3.89
CA SER A 113 -18.39 28.70 4.64
C SER A 113 -18.01 29.70 5.73
N LEU A 114 -16.76 29.68 6.19
CA LEU A 114 -16.22 30.54 7.24
C LEU A 114 -15.51 31.79 6.69
N LEU A 115 -15.18 31.78 5.40
CA LEU A 115 -14.45 32.86 4.74
C LEU A 115 -15.38 33.92 4.17
N GLN A 116 -14.88 35.15 4.08
CA GLN A 116 -15.59 36.20 3.35
C GLN A 116 -15.65 35.86 1.86
N LYS A 117 -16.77 36.19 1.18
CA LYS A 117 -17.02 35.80 -0.22
C LYS A 117 -15.85 36.07 -1.19
N HIS A 118 -15.12 37.16 -0.99
CA HIS A 118 -13.99 37.54 -1.84
C HIS A 118 -12.73 36.68 -1.62
N GLN A 119 -12.59 36.02 -0.46
CA GLN A 119 -11.43 35.19 -0.10
C GLN A 119 -11.61 33.72 -0.48
N ILE A 120 -12.84 33.26 -0.73
CA ILE A 120 -13.17 31.84 -0.99
C ILE A 120 -12.38 31.29 -2.18
N MET A 121 -12.43 31.97 -3.32
CA MET A 121 -11.75 31.51 -4.54
C MET A 121 -10.24 31.45 -4.34
N SER A 122 -9.68 32.46 -3.66
CA SER A 122 -8.25 32.49 -3.33
C SER A 122 -7.88 31.29 -2.46
N TYR A 123 -8.60 31.05 -1.37
CA TYR A 123 -8.33 29.91 -0.48
C TYR A 123 -8.39 28.57 -1.23
N ALA A 124 -9.44 28.35 -2.01
CA ALA A 124 -9.62 27.10 -2.77
C ALA A 124 -8.48 26.84 -3.76
N LEU A 125 -8.06 27.87 -4.51
CA LEU A 125 -6.96 27.76 -5.47
C LEU A 125 -5.62 27.45 -4.79
N HIS A 126 -5.33 28.08 -3.66
CA HIS A 126 -4.09 27.85 -2.92
C HIS A 126 -4.09 26.50 -2.18
N GLN A 127 -5.26 25.94 -1.87
CA GLN A 127 -5.38 24.64 -1.21
C GLN A 127 -5.30 23.45 -2.20
N LEU A 128 -5.67 23.66 -3.47
CA LEU A 128 -5.71 22.60 -4.49
C LEU A 128 -4.37 21.86 -4.69
N PRO A 129 -3.19 22.52 -4.73
CA PRO A 129 -1.91 21.82 -4.81
C PRO A 129 -1.63 20.89 -3.62
N ILE A 130 -2.08 21.24 -2.42
CA ILE A 130 -1.93 20.39 -1.23
C ILE A 130 -2.78 19.11 -1.38
N TYR A 131 -4.02 19.24 -1.85
CA TYR A 131 -4.87 18.08 -2.13
C TYR A 131 -4.34 17.22 -3.28
N SER A 132 -3.74 17.83 -4.30
CA SER A 132 -3.03 17.11 -5.33
C SER A 132 -1.93 16.22 -4.74
N MET A 133 -1.14 16.74 -3.77
CA MET A 133 -0.12 15.94 -3.09
C MET A 133 -0.70 14.77 -2.32
N TYR A 134 -1.75 14.97 -1.52
CA TYR A 134 -2.42 13.87 -0.83
C TYR A 134 -2.93 12.80 -1.80
N TYR A 135 -3.49 13.23 -2.94
CA TYR A 135 -3.99 12.32 -3.98
C TYR A 135 -2.87 11.51 -4.63
N ILE A 136 -1.73 12.13 -4.93
CA ILE A 136 -0.55 11.43 -5.47
C ILE A 136 -0.05 10.38 -4.48
N HIS A 137 0.09 10.73 -3.19
CA HIS A 137 0.47 9.76 -2.17
C HIS A 137 -0.49 8.57 -2.13
N LEU A 138 -1.80 8.83 -2.19
CA LEU A 138 -2.79 7.76 -2.23
C LEU A 138 -2.63 6.89 -3.49
N LEU A 139 -2.45 7.49 -4.67
CA LEU A 139 -2.23 6.75 -5.92
C LEU A 139 -1.00 5.85 -5.86
N VAL A 140 0.09 6.31 -5.25
CA VAL A 140 1.31 5.50 -5.06
C VAL A 140 1.04 4.29 -4.17
N ILE A 141 0.29 4.45 -3.08
CA ILE A 141 -0.09 3.35 -2.19
C ILE A 141 -1.09 2.40 -2.88
N LEU A 142 -2.05 2.92 -3.63
CA LEU A 142 -2.98 2.10 -4.42
C LEU A 142 -2.24 1.28 -5.49
N ASN A 143 -1.22 1.87 -6.13
CA ASN A 143 -0.40 1.17 -7.11
C ASN A 143 0.40 0.04 -6.45
N PHE A 144 1.01 0.28 -5.29
CA PHE A 144 1.64 -0.78 -4.50
C PHE A 144 0.65 -1.91 -4.17
N HIS A 145 -0.52 -1.57 -3.61
CA HIS A 145 -1.56 -2.53 -3.27
C HIS A 145 -1.95 -3.39 -4.47
N PHE A 146 -2.20 -2.74 -5.61
CA PHE A 146 -2.55 -3.42 -6.85
C PHE A 146 -1.45 -4.38 -7.32
N LEU A 147 -0.19 -3.95 -7.31
CA LEU A 147 0.93 -4.79 -7.74
C LEU A 147 1.09 -6.03 -6.84
N VAL A 148 0.98 -5.87 -5.51
CA VAL A 148 1.02 -7.03 -4.60
C VAL A 148 -0.17 -7.97 -4.85
N LYS A 149 -1.37 -7.44 -5.12
CA LYS A 149 -2.55 -8.24 -5.48
C LYS A 149 -2.38 -9.03 -6.78
N LEU A 150 -1.66 -8.47 -7.75
CA LEU A 150 -1.29 -9.24 -8.94
C LEU A 150 -0.45 -10.45 -8.56
N LEU A 151 0.59 -10.27 -7.73
CA LEU A 151 1.43 -11.37 -7.26
C LEU A 151 0.64 -12.42 -6.46
N ILE A 152 -0.22 -11.99 -5.52
CA ILE A 152 -1.11 -12.87 -4.76
C ILE A 152 -1.94 -13.76 -5.68
N SER A 153 -2.50 -13.18 -6.75
CA SER A 153 -3.35 -13.92 -7.68
C SER A 153 -2.60 -15.07 -8.37
N ARG A 154 -1.28 -14.94 -8.60
CA ARG A 154 -0.45 -16.00 -9.20
C ARG A 154 -0.09 -17.06 -8.16
N VAL A 155 0.27 -16.64 -6.95
CA VAL A 155 0.51 -17.58 -5.84
C VAL A 155 -0.75 -18.41 -5.57
N ALA A 156 -1.92 -17.78 -5.51
CA ALA A 156 -3.21 -18.45 -5.31
C ALA A 156 -3.60 -19.36 -6.49
N PHE A 157 -3.25 -18.98 -7.71
CA PHE A 157 -3.48 -19.84 -8.87
C PHE A 157 -2.61 -21.10 -8.80
N LEU A 158 -1.32 -20.95 -8.48
CA LEU A 158 -0.39 -22.06 -8.28
C LEU A 158 -0.86 -22.99 -7.15
N SER A 159 -1.29 -22.39 -6.04
CA SER A 159 -1.82 -23.08 -4.87
C SER A 159 -3.07 -23.90 -5.24
N GLY A 160 -3.99 -23.33 -6.03
CA GLY A 160 -5.17 -24.01 -6.54
C GLY A 160 -4.87 -25.15 -7.54
N LEU A 161 -3.84 -25.01 -8.38
CA LEU A 161 -3.41 -26.09 -9.27
C LEU A 161 -2.97 -27.32 -8.47
N LEU A 162 -2.28 -27.13 -7.34
CA LEU A 162 -1.84 -28.24 -6.47
C LEU A 162 -3.01 -28.97 -5.80
N GLN A 163 -4.13 -28.29 -5.60
CA GLN A 163 -5.32 -28.85 -4.94
C GLN A 163 -6.17 -29.74 -5.87
N ASP A 164 -6.23 -29.45 -7.18
CA ASP A 164 -7.05 -30.21 -8.16
C ASP A 164 -6.19 -30.82 -9.30
N PRO A 165 -5.84 -32.13 -9.22
CA PRO A 165 -4.98 -32.79 -10.21
C PRO A 165 -5.61 -32.91 -11.62
N CYS A 166 -6.94 -32.79 -11.77
CA CYS A 166 -7.59 -32.86 -13.08
C CYS A 166 -7.33 -31.58 -13.90
N ARG A 167 -7.14 -30.42 -13.26
CA ARG A 167 -6.81 -29.16 -13.95
C ARG A 167 -5.39 -29.13 -14.49
N ILE A 168 -4.42 -29.67 -13.76
CA ILE A 168 -3.03 -29.81 -14.23
C ILE A 168 -3.00 -30.64 -15.54
N ARG A 169 -3.78 -31.73 -15.61
CA ARG A 169 -3.84 -32.61 -16.80
C ARG A 169 -4.41 -31.90 -18.04
N VAL A 170 -5.34 -30.95 -17.88
CA VAL A 170 -5.93 -30.15 -18.98
C VAL A 170 -4.99 -29.03 -19.44
N TYR A 171 -4.28 -28.38 -18.51
CA TYR A 171 -3.23 -27.41 -18.88
C TYR A 171 -2.06 -28.09 -19.57
N ASN A 172 -1.60 -29.25 -19.08
CA ASN A 172 -0.61 -30.06 -19.77
C ASN A 172 -1.12 -30.51 -21.15
N PHE A 173 -2.39 -30.90 -21.32
CA PHE A 173 -2.92 -31.26 -22.64
C PHE A 173 -2.87 -30.07 -23.63
N SER A 174 -3.16 -28.83 -23.21
CA SER A 174 -3.08 -27.66 -24.10
C SER A 174 -1.68 -27.06 -24.27
N VAL A 175 -0.76 -27.24 -23.31
CA VAL A 175 0.67 -26.88 -23.43
C VAL A 175 1.42 -27.87 -24.31
N LEU A 176 1.06 -29.16 -24.24
CA LEU A 176 1.77 -30.19 -24.98
C LEU A 176 1.25 -30.41 -26.41
N THR A 177 -0.03 -30.14 -26.67
CA THR A 177 -0.61 -30.41 -28.00
C THR A 177 -0.14 -29.42 -29.07
N GLU A 178 0.36 -28.23 -28.71
CA GLU A 178 0.95 -27.30 -29.69
C GLU A 178 2.46 -27.51 -29.91
N CYS A 179 3.18 -28.13 -28.97
CA CYS A 179 4.61 -28.42 -29.15
C CYS A 179 4.91 -29.86 -29.61
N ILE A 180 3.97 -30.80 -29.41
CA ILE A 180 4.20 -32.23 -29.65
C ILE A 180 2.98 -32.86 -30.37
N ILE A 181 2.65 -32.38 -31.57
CA ILE A 181 2.10 -33.29 -32.59
C ILE A 181 3.30 -34.06 -33.13
N GLY A 182 3.60 -35.19 -32.49
CA GLY A 182 4.71 -36.03 -32.90
C GLY A 182 5.20 -36.99 -31.81
N ASP A 183 4.36 -37.95 -31.43
CA ASP A 183 4.83 -39.34 -31.26
C ASP A 183 5.52 -39.79 -29.94
N GLN A 184 5.23 -39.22 -28.76
CA GLN A 184 5.62 -39.85 -27.48
C GLN A 184 4.55 -39.65 -26.39
N LEU A 185 3.58 -40.57 -26.34
CA LEU A 185 2.47 -40.59 -25.38
C LEU A 185 2.76 -41.47 -24.15
N GLN A 186 4.02 -41.57 -23.72
CA GLN A 186 4.40 -42.35 -22.53
C GLN A 186 5.57 -41.71 -21.78
N ASN A 187 5.34 -41.41 -20.50
CA ASN A 187 6.27 -40.93 -19.46
C ASN A 187 6.61 -39.42 -19.44
N PHE A 188 5.68 -38.60 -18.94
CA PHE A 188 6.08 -37.38 -18.23
C PHE A 188 6.60 -37.77 -16.85
N SER A 189 7.88 -37.55 -16.57
CA SER A 189 8.46 -37.83 -15.26
C SER A 189 8.00 -36.80 -14.24
N ASP A 190 7.44 -37.25 -13.12
CA ASP A 190 6.96 -36.40 -12.01
C ASP A 190 8.04 -35.44 -11.45
N SER A 191 9.33 -35.70 -11.71
CA SER A 191 10.47 -34.81 -11.40
C SER A 191 10.47 -33.48 -12.17
N GLN A 192 9.90 -33.40 -13.37
CA GLN A 192 9.87 -32.14 -14.14
C GLN A 192 8.85 -31.15 -13.57
N VAL A 193 7.70 -31.66 -13.09
CA VAL A 193 6.65 -30.83 -12.47
C VAL A 193 7.15 -30.15 -11.20
N ILE A 194 8.01 -30.83 -10.43
CA ILE A 194 8.63 -30.28 -9.22
C ILE A 194 9.61 -29.17 -9.57
N ASP A 195 10.46 -29.39 -10.58
CA ASP A 195 11.44 -28.42 -11.04
C ASP A 195 10.77 -27.14 -11.58
N ASP A 196 9.68 -27.30 -12.34
CA ASP A 196 8.86 -26.18 -12.83
C ASP A 196 8.23 -25.39 -11.67
N MET A 197 7.79 -26.07 -10.60
CA MET A 197 7.21 -25.43 -9.41
C MET A 197 8.25 -24.65 -8.61
N VAL A 198 9.45 -25.21 -8.47
CA VAL A 198 10.61 -24.54 -7.86
C VAL A 198 10.96 -23.29 -8.63
N HIS A 199 11.06 -23.40 -9.95
CA HIS A 199 11.37 -22.29 -10.83
C HIS A 199 10.30 -21.19 -10.76
N LEU A 200 9.01 -21.56 -10.81
CA LEU A 200 7.90 -20.61 -10.67
C LEU A 200 7.92 -19.88 -9.32
N TYR A 201 8.19 -20.61 -8.23
CA TYR A 201 8.30 -19.99 -6.91
C TYR A 201 9.47 -19.02 -6.85
N ASP A 202 10.62 -19.37 -7.43
CA ASP A 202 11.80 -18.52 -7.48
C ASP A 202 11.53 -17.22 -8.24
N LEU A 203 10.90 -17.30 -9.42
CA LEU A 203 10.48 -16.12 -10.18
C LEU A 203 9.53 -15.21 -9.38
N MET A 204 8.55 -15.78 -8.67
CA MET A 204 7.63 -15.02 -7.81
C MET A 204 8.35 -14.41 -6.59
N TYR A 205 9.32 -15.12 -6.02
CA TYR A 205 10.16 -14.61 -4.95
C TYR A 205 11.02 -13.43 -5.43
N GLU A 206 11.72 -13.56 -6.56
CA GLU A 206 12.49 -12.48 -7.18
C GLU A 206 11.61 -11.27 -7.55
N ALA A 207 10.38 -11.52 -8.01
CA ALA A 207 9.41 -10.47 -8.29
C ALA A 207 9.07 -9.73 -7.00
N SER A 208 8.77 -10.46 -5.91
CA SER A 208 8.49 -9.85 -4.60
C SER A 208 9.66 -9.00 -4.10
N LEU A 209 10.90 -9.47 -4.26
CA LEU A 209 12.11 -8.77 -3.88
C LEU A 209 12.30 -7.50 -4.73
N SER A 210 12.05 -7.59 -6.03
CA SER A 210 12.09 -6.43 -6.94
C SER A 210 11.06 -5.38 -6.54
N LEU A 211 9.84 -5.79 -6.19
CA LEU A 211 8.79 -4.88 -5.73
C LEU A 211 9.13 -4.27 -4.37
N ASN A 212 9.69 -5.04 -3.44
CA ASN A 212 10.14 -4.57 -2.13
C ASN A 212 11.29 -3.56 -2.25
N ASN A 213 12.23 -3.77 -3.19
CA ASN A 213 13.31 -2.82 -3.49
C ASN A 213 12.78 -1.53 -4.14
N TYR A 214 11.68 -1.61 -4.89
CA TYR A 214 11.04 -0.44 -5.48
C TYR A 214 10.30 0.41 -4.43
N TYR A 215 9.51 -0.23 -3.56
CA TYR A 215 8.63 0.46 -2.61
C TYR A 215 9.17 0.59 -1.18
N GLY A 216 10.22 -0.12 -0.78
CA GLY A 216 10.61 -0.25 0.63
C GLY A 216 10.78 1.08 1.36
N ILE A 217 11.50 2.04 0.76
CA ILE A 217 11.68 3.38 1.35
C ILE A 217 10.39 4.20 1.27
N ILE A 218 9.62 4.10 0.17
CA ILE A 218 8.31 4.76 0.04
C ILE A 218 7.37 4.31 1.16
N LEU A 219 7.32 3.00 1.43
CA LEU A 219 6.48 2.41 2.48
C LEU A 219 6.93 2.85 3.86
N LEU A 220 8.24 2.97 4.11
CA LEU A 220 8.75 3.50 5.38
C LEU A 220 8.23 4.92 5.64
N PHE A 221 8.41 5.84 4.70
CA PHE A 221 7.92 7.21 4.84
C PHE A 221 6.39 7.28 4.87
N ALA A 222 5.69 6.42 4.13
CA ALA A 222 4.24 6.34 4.18
C ALA A 222 3.72 5.87 5.54
N LEU A 223 4.38 4.90 6.17
CA LEU A 223 4.03 4.41 7.51
C LEU A 223 4.33 5.46 8.59
N VAL A 224 5.50 6.11 8.54
CA VAL A 224 5.84 7.20 9.48
C VAL A 224 4.86 8.37 9.33
N GLY A 225 4.54 8.77 8.10
CA GLY A 225 3.52 9.78 7.84
C GLY A 225 2.14 9.38 8.35
N CYS A 226 1.75 8.12 8.13
CA CYS A 226 0.47 7.62 8.63
C CYS A 226 0.42 7.61 10.16
N LEU A 227 1.51 7.23 10.84
CA LEU A 227 1.61 7.28 12.30
C LEU A 227 1.46 8.71 12.82
N LEU A 228 2.15 9.68 12.20
CA LEU A 228 2.08 11.07 12.60
C LEU A 228 0.68 11.67 12.39
N HIS A 229 0.03 11.42 11.25
CA HIS A 229 -1.36 11.83 11.05
C HIS A 229 -2.31 11.14 12.04
N LEU A 230 -2.14 9.84 12.29
CA LEU A 230 -2.95 9.11 13.27
C LEU A 230 -2.70 9.57 14.71
N LEU A 231 -1.67 10.37 14.99
CA LEU A 231 -1.41 10.98 16.29
C LEU A 231 -1.97 12.40 16.35
N VAL A 232 -1.75 13.18 15.29
CA VAL A 232 -2.18 14.58 15.16
C VAL A 232 -3.70 14.70 15.05
N THR A 233 -4.33 14.01 14.10
CA THR A 233 -5.75 14.14 13.79
C THR A 233 -6.67 13.82 14.99
N PRO A 234 -6.47 12.73 15.76
CA PRO A 234 -7.32 12.49 16.93
C PRO A 234 -7.08 13.49 18.06
N PHE A 235 -5.87 14.05 18.19
CA PHE A 235 -5.65 15.12 19.16
C PHE A 235 -6.43 16.38 18.79
N ASP A 236 -6.38 16.79 17.51
CA ASP A 236 -7.19 17.90 17.01
C ASP A 236 -8.68 17.62 17.18
N LEU A 237 -9.14 16.39 16.89
CA LEU A 237 -10.53 15.97 17.11
C LEU A 237 -10.96 16.18 18.57
N VAL A 238 -10.12 15.81 19.54
CA VAL A 238 -10.41 16.00 20.96
C VAL A 238 -10.51 17.48 21.33
N LEU A 239 -9.62 18.33 20.80
CA LEU A 239 -9.72 19.78 20.99
C LEU A 239 -11.03 20.35 20.44
N GLU A 240 -11.41 19.96 19.23
CA GLU A 240 -12.66 20.41 18.60
C GLU A 240 -13.91 19.94 19.36
N ILE A 241 -13.86 18.75 19.97
CA ILE A 241 -14.92 18.25 20.86
C ILE A 241 -15.06 19.14 22.09
N PHE A 242 -13.96 19.54 22.72
CA PHE A 242 -14.01 20.46 23.87
C PHE A 242 -14.56 21.84 23.50
N HIS A 243 -14.26 22.32 22.29
CA HIS A 243 -14.74 23.61 21.79
C HIS A 243 -16.13 23.56 21.14
N LYS A 244 -16.74 22.37 21.00
CA LYS A 244 -18.09 22.12 20.44
C LYS A 244 -18.26 22.59 18.99
N HIS A 245 -17.20 22.51 18.19
CA HIS A 245 -17.23 22.87 16.78
C HIS A 245 -17.65 21.69 15.89
N TYR A 246 -18.97 21.41 15.82
CA TYR A 246 -19.50 20.20 15.17
C TYR A 246 -19.03 19.96 13.72
N SER A 247 -18.90 21.01 12.90
CA SER A 247 -18.41 20.89 11.52
C SER A 247 -16.97 20.39 11.46
N PHE A 248 -16.11 20.87 12.38
CA PHE A 248 -14.72 20.45 12.47
C PHE A 248 -14.58 19.06 13.08
N ILE A 249 -15.43 18.69 14.05
CA ILE A 249 -15.51 17.32 14.58
C ILE A 249 -15.81 16.33 13.44
N PHE A 250 -16.80 16.63 12.61
CA PHE A 250 -17.14 15.81 11.45
C PHE A 250 -15.97 15.69 10.47
N LEU A 251 -15.34 16.81 10.13
CA LEU A 251 -14.20 16.87 9.22
C LEU A 251 -13.02 16.03 9.74
N GLN A 252 -12.62 16.23 11.00
CA GLN A 252 -11.51 15.49 11.62
C GLN A 252 -11.79 13.99 11.72
N THR A 253 -13.05 13.60 11.96
CA THR A 253 -13.46 12.18 11.96
C THR A 253 -13.28 11.55 10.59
N ILE A 254 -13.66 12.24 9.51
CA ILE A 254 -13.47 11.76 8.13
C ILE A 254 -11.98 11.63 7.80
N TRP A 255 -11.16 12.64 8.12
CA TRP A 255 -9.71 12.59 7.92
C TRP A 255 -9.07 11.41 8.67
N MET A 256 -9.42 11.24 9.94
CA MET A 256 -8.94 10.11 10.76
C MET A 256 -9.28 8.77 10.11
N PHE A 257 -10.52 8.60 9.66
CA PHE A 257 -10.95 7.40 8.95
C PHE A 257 -10.13 7.18 7.66
N GLY A 258 -9.87 8.25 6.89
CA GLY A 258 -9.00 8.19 5.72
C GLY A 258 -7.56 7.73 6.03
N HIS A 259 -6.97 8.19 7.12
CA HIS A 259 -5.64 7.74 7.55
C HIS A 259 -5.64 6.26 7.97
N VAL A 260 -6.69 5.80 8.67
CA VAL A 260 -6.86 4.38 9.01
C VAL A 260 -7.00 3.52 7.74
N LEU A 261 -7.83 3.94 6.77
CA LEU A 261 -7.95 3.23 5.49
C LEU A 261 -6.62 3.16 4.73
N LYS A 262 -5.84 4.24 4.72
CA LYS A 262 -4.50 4.26 4.11
C LYS A 262 -3.56 3.25 4.77
N LEU A 263 -3.59 3.12 6.10
CA LEU A 263 -2.81 2.11 6.82
C LEU A 263 -3.21 0.69 6.39
N PHE A 264 -4.51 0.41 6.29
CA PHE A 264 -5.01 -0.89 5.83
C PHE A 264 -4.65 -1.18 4.36
N LEU A 265 -4.64 -0.17 3.49
CA LEU A 265 -4.21 -0.33 2.10
C LEU A 265 -2.76 -0.82 1.99
N ILE A 266 -1.89 -0.39 2.89
CA ILE A 266 -0.49 -0.84 2.97
C ILE A 266 -0.40 -2.24 3.55
N VAL A 267 -1.08 -2.50 4.68
CA VAL A 267 -0.88 -3.72 5.47
C VAL A 267 -1.62 -4.93 4.90
N ASN A 268 -2.87 -4.78 4.47
CA ASN A 268 -3.71 -5.89 4.02
C ASN A 268 -3.09 -6.75 2.90
N PRO A 269 -2.57 -6.18 1.79
CA PRO A 269 -2.00 -7.01 0.73
C PRO A 269 -0.72 -7.73 1.18
N CYS A 270 0.05 -7.15 2.10
CA CYS A 270 1.27 -7.78 2.63
C CYS A 270 0.96 -8.97 3.55
N GLU A 271 -0.11 -8.86 4.34
CA GLU A 271 -0.60 -9.97 5.15
C GLU A 271 -1.17 -11.09 4.27
N GLU A 272 -2.00 -10.72 3.30
CA GLU A 272 -2.69 -11.69 2.43
C GLU A 272 -1.71 -12.53 1.62
N ILE A 273 -0.66 -11.92 1.05
CA ILE A 273 0.37 -12.69 0.35
C ILE A 273 1.14 -13.62 1.29
N SER A 274 1.40 -13.20 2.52
CA SER A 274 2.09 -14.03 3.50
C SER A 274 1.25 -15.27 3.85
N GLN A 275 -0.07 -15.09 4.05
CA GLN A 275 -1.01 -16.18 4.29
C GLN A 275 -1.14 -17.11 3.07
N GLU A 276 -1.19 -16.56 1.87
CA GLU A 276 -1.31 -17.36 0.65
C GLU A 276 -0.05 -18.21 0.39
N VAL A 277 1.14 -17.67 0.69
CA VAL A 277 2.40 -18.41 0.60
C VAL A 277 2.49 -19.50 1.67
N GLU A 278 1.99 -19.24 2.89
CA GLU A 278 1.87 -20.26 3.93
C GLU A 278 0.92 -21.40 3.49
N ASN A 279 -0.23 -21.06 2.89
CA ASN A 279 -1.16 -22.04 2.33
C ASN A 279 -0.52 -22.88 1.21
N LEU A 280 0.19 -22.23 0.28
CA LEU A 280 0.95 -22.90 -0.78
C LEU A 280 1.95 -23.89 -0.19
N SER A 281 2.72 -23.47 0.82
CA SER A 281 3.72 -24.32 1.48
C SER A 281 3.08 -25.56 2.13
N ALA A 282 1.95 -25.39 2.82
CA ALA A 282 1.22 -26.48 3.46
C ALA A 282 0.67 -27.47 2.43
N MET A 283 0.18 -26.98 1.29
CA MET A 283 -0.32 -27.84 0.21
C MET A 283 0.80 -28.62 -0.48
N LEU A 284 1.96 -28.00 -0.72
CA LEU A 284 3.14 -28.67 -1.27
C LEU A 284 3.62 -29.81 -0.35
N ILE A 285 3.75 -29.54 0.95
CA ILE A 285 4.10 -30.55 1.95
C ILE A 285 3.07 -31.69 1.91
N ARG A 286 1.77 -31.39 2.05
CA ARG A 286 0.71 -32.41 2.07
C ARG A 286 0.71 -33.27 0.81
N ARG A 287 0.86 -32.65 -0.37
CA ARG A 287 0.93 -33.35 -1.66
C ARG A 287 2.10 -34.33 -1.66
N SER A 288 3.27 -33.87 -1.24
CA SER A 288 4.48 -34.69 -1.24
C SER A 288 4.43 -35.87 -0.28
N TRP A 289 3.75 -35.74 0.86
CA TRP A 289 3.56 -36.86 1.80
C TRP A 289 2.55 -37.90 1.30
N THR A 290 1.57 -37.49 0.48
CA THR A 290 0.48 -38.36 0.04
C THR A 290 0.84 -39.12 -1.25
N ASP A 291 1.67 -38.53 -2.11
CA ASP A 291 2.06 -39.12 -3.39
C ASP A 291 3.45 -39.77 -3.26
N ARG A 292 3.49 -41.11 -3.27
CA ARG A 292 4.70 -41.95 -3.10
C ARG A 292 5.74 -41.79 -4.22
N ARG A 293 5.49 -40.91 -5.18
CA ARG A 293 6.30 -40.64 -6.38
C ARG A 293 7.24 -39.45 -6.23
N PHE A 294 7.12 -38.69 -5.15
CA PHE A 294 8.06 -37.59 -4.85
C PHE A 294 9.34 -38.15 -4.22
N ASP A 295 10.49 -37.81 -4.79
CA ASP A 295 11.79 -38.07 -4.14
C ASP A 295 11.91 -37.17 -2.91
N MET A 296 12.23 -37.77 -1.76
CA MET A 296 12.35 -37.06 -0.49
C MET A 296 13.44 -35.98 -0.53
N ASN A 297 14.48 -36.17 -1.34
CA ASN A 297 15.55 -35.19 -1.53
C ASN A 297 15.05 -33.94 -2.27
N GLN A 298 14.20 -34.10 -3.30
CA GLN A 298 13.61 -32.98 -4.04
C GLN A 298 12.60 -32.21 -3.18
N LEU A 299 11.87 -32.92 -2.31
CA LEU A 299 10.96 -32.30 -1.34
C LEU A 299 11.72 -31.46 -0.31
N GLU A 300 12.85 -31.97 0.19
CA GLU A 300 13.70 -31.24 1.13
C GLU A 300 14.17 -29.91 0.52
N ILE A 301 14.59 -29.92 -0.75
CA ILE A 301 15.02 -28.71 -1.48
C ILE A 301 13.87 -27.70 -1.58
N ILE A 302 12.67 -28.10 -2.01
CA ILE A 302 11.51 -27.20 -2.12
C ILE A 302 11.14 -26.61 -0.77
N THR A 303 11.08 -27.46 0.27
CA THR A 303 10.67 -27.04 1.60
C THR A 303 11.69 -26.07 2.18
N MET A 304 12.99 -26.35 2.00
CA MET A 304 14.06 -25.44 2.38
C MET A 304 14.00 -24.13 1.62
N GLN A 305 13.75 -24.15 0.31
CA GLN A 305 13.64 -22.95 -0.50
C GLN A 305 12.46 -22.08 -0.07
N ILE A 306 11.28 -22.65 0.16
CA ILE A 306 10.12 -21.88 0.66
C ILE A 306 10.39 -21.33 2.07
N PHE A 307 11.09 -22.11 2.89
CA PHE A 307 11.42 -21.69 4.25
C PHE A 307 12.42 -20.53 4.29
N HIS A 308 13.42 -20.53 3.39
CA HIS A 308 14.46 -19.52 3.31
C HIS A 308 14.09 -18.32 2.43
N CYS A 309 13.40 -18.54 1.31
CA CYS A 309 12.99 -17.51 0.35
C CYS A 309 11.55 -17.04 0.60
N ARG A 310 11.26 -16.61 1.83
CA ARG A 310 9.90 -16.18 2.21
C ARG A 310 9.54 -14.87 1.51
N ILE A 311 8.47 -14.92 0.72
CA ILE A 311 7.84 -13.72 0.14
C ILE A 311 7.26 -12.87 1.27
N ARG A 312 7.93 -11.78 1.62
CA ARG A 312 7.53 -10.82 2.67
C ARG A 312 7.92 -9.41 2.26
N PHE A 313 7.05 -8.45 2.60
CA PHE A 313 7.31 -7.03 2.36
C PHE A 313 7.80 -6.34 3.62
N THR A 314 8.77 -5.44 3.46
CA THR A 314 9.39 -4.72 4.56
C THR A 314 9.45 -3.23 4.25
N ALA A 315 9.31 -2.40 5.27
CA ALA A 315 9.62 -0.98 5.16
C ALA A 315 11.14 -0.77 5.24
N ALA A 316 11.80 -0.80 4.07
CA ALA A 316 13.25 -0.63 3.92
C ALA A 316 14.10 -1.55 4.83
N GLY A 317 13.62 -2.78 5.08
CA GLY A 317 14.28 -3.74 5.97
C GLY A 317 14.15 -3.48 7.47
N LEU A 318 13.55 -2.36 7.90
CA LEU A 318 13.42 -2.00 9.32
C LEU A 318 12.30 -2.77 10.02
N THR A 319 11.15 -2.91 9.35
CA THR A 319 10.01 -3.66 9.87
C THR A 319 9.32 -4.44 8.78
N GLU A 320 8.93 -5.66 9.09
CA GLU A 320 8.04 -6.46 8.26
C GLU A 320 6.63 -5.88 8.30
N ILE A 321 5.99 -5.73 7.14
CA ILE A 321 4.65 -5.17 7.01
C ILE A 321 3.64 -6.30 7.16
N ASN A 322 3.06 -6.41 8.35
CA ASN A 322 2.00 -7.38 8.67
C ASN A 322 0.97 -6.75 9.62
N ARG A 323 -0.11 -7.48 9.93
CA ARG A 323 -1.21 -6.95 10.77
C ARG A 323 -0.79 -6.48 12.16
N ARG A 324 0.37 -6.91 12.67
CA ARG A 324 0.90 -6.45 13.97
C ARG A 324 1.29 -4.97 13.96
N ILE A 325 1.64 -4.40 12.81
CA ILE A 325 1.88 -2.95 12.70
C ILE A 325 0.61 -2.16 13.06
N VAL A 326 -0.56 -2.63 12.64
CA VAL A 326 -1.83 -1.92 12.91
C VAL A 326 -2.09 -1.86 14.41
N THR A 327 -1.95 -2.98 15.12
CA THR A 327 -2.17 -3.03 16.57
C THR A 327 -1.10 -2.23 17.32
N SER A 328 0.16 -2.27 16.87
CA SER A 328 1.25 -1.47 17.46
C SER A 328 1.03 0.03 17.29
N ILE A 329 0.61 0.48 16.10
CA ILE A 329 0.29 1.88 15.84
C ILE A 329 -0.91 2.31 16.67
N ALA A 330 -1.98 1.50 16.71
CA ALA A 330 -3.17 1.81 17.50
C ALA A 330 -2.87 1.96 18.99
N ALA A 331 -2.06 1.07 19.55
CA ALA A 331 -1.60 1.14 20.94
C ALA A 331 -0.75 2.41 21.18
N GLY A 332 0.25 2.66 20.33
CA GLY A 332 1.11 3.84 20.45
C GLY A 332 0.34 5.17 20.35
N VAL A 333 -0.58 5.27 19.39
CA VAL A 333 -1.46 6.43 19.21
C VAL A 333 -2.32 6.65 20.46
N THR A 334 -2.92 5.58 20.99
CA THR A 334 -3.80 5.68 22.17
C THR A 334 -3.03 6.11 23.41
N THR A 335 -1.85 5.53 23.65
CA THR A 335 -0.98 5.92 24.77
C THR A 335 -0.55 7.38 24.66
N TYR A 336 -0.11 7.82 23.48
CA TYR A 336 0.32 9.20 23.29
C TYR A 336 -0.84 10.19 23.40
N LEU A 337 -2.02 9.83 22.88
CA LEU A 337 -3.22 10.65 22.98
C LEU A 337 -3.60 10.88 24.46
N ILE A 338 -3.58 9.83 25.29
CA ILE A 338 -3.85 9.95 26.73
C ILE A 338 -2.86 10.92 27.38
N ILE A 339 -1.56 10.78 27.07
CA ILE A 339 -0.50 11.64 27.61
C ILE A 339 -0.75 13.10 27.20
N LEU A 340 -1.01 13.37 25.92
CA LEU A 340 -1.27 14.72 25.42
C LEU A 340 -2.50 15.35 26.08
N ILE A 341 -3.56 14.58 26.27
CA ILE A 341 -4.78 15.05 26.94
C ILE A 341 -4.45 15.44 28.38
N GLN A 342 -3.75 14.59 29.12
CA GLN A 342 -3.38 14.85 30.51
C GLN A 342 -2.57 16.14 30.68
N PHE A 343 -1.55 16.35 29.85
CA PHE A 343 -0.74 17.57 29.91
C PHE A 343 -1.54 18.81 29.51
N ASN A 344 -2.37 18.73 28.47
CA ASN A 344 -3.22 19.85 28.06
C ASN A 344 -4.31 20.21 29.08
N THR A 345 -4.83 19.24 29.84
CA THR A 345 -5.77 19.51 30.94
C THR A 345 -5.10 20.10 32.18
N THR A 346 -3.78 19.95 32.33
CA THR A 346 -3.02 20.48 33.48
C THR A 346 -2.56 21.92 33.25
N GLU A 347 -2.46 22.37 31.99
CA GLU A 347 -2.12 23.75 31.61
C GLU A 347 -3.33 24.70 31.51
N ARG A 348 -4.57 24.20 31.70
CA ARG A 348 -5.77 25.03 31.90
C ARG A 348 -6.10 25.15 33.38
#